data_AF-A0A3D2Z1C1-F1
#
_entry.id   AF-A0A3D2Z1C1-F1
#
_cell.length_a   1.000
_cell.length_b   1.000
_cell.length_c   1.000
_cell.angle_alpha   90.00
_cell.angle_beta   90.00
_cell.angle_gamma   90.00
#
_symmetry.space_group_name_H-M   'P 1'
#
loop_
_entity.id
_entity.type
_entity.pdbx_description
1 polymer ?
#
loop_
_entity_poly.entity_id
_entity_poly.type
_entity_poly.pdbx_seq_one_letter_code
_entity_poly.pdbx_strand_id
1 'polypeptide(L)'
;MPVAVTLLRLLVAVALLYGIGRWIASPTELLDAAMSAQPRWLLLAAALSPVGLLLQWWKWRRLLRDSMPQVGEGDILRSLFAGFGLGLLTPGRLGELGRGAGLPKDRRRATALAGADRLLSGGITLLIGLLCASYTAPSLALWCVGVIGASGTLLWCAR
;
A
#
# COMPACT_ATOMS: atom_id res chain seq x y z
N MET A 1 -22.42 8.78 -3.96
CA MET A 1 -21.82 7.62 -3.26
C MET A 1 -20.35 7.76 -2.83
N PRO A 2 -19.42 8.44 -3.54
CA PRO A 2 -18.03 8.54 -3.07
C PRO A 2 -17.83 9.42 -1.82
N VAL A 3 -18.69 10.43 -1.62
CA VAL A 3 -18.61 11.37 -0.48
C VAL A 3 -18.85 10.68 0.87
N ALA A 4 -19.85 9.80 0.96
CA ALA A 4 -20.16 9.06 2.19
C ALA A 4 -19.01 8.13 2.62
N VAL A 5 -18.34 7.49 1.67
CA VAL A 5 -17.17 6.64 1.94
C VAL A 5 -15.97 7.47 2.41
N THR A 6 -15.76 8.65 1.82
CA THR A 6 -14.70 9.57 2.26
C THR A 6 -14.97 10.11 3.67
N LEU A 7 -16.21 10.51 3.97
CA LEU A 7 -16.61 10.95 5.30
C LEU A 7 -16.44 9.85 6.34
N LEU A 8 -16.86 8.62 6.04
CA LEU A 8 -16.66 7.47 6.92
C LEU A 8 -15.17 7.21 7.18
N ARG A 9 -14.32 7.27 6.16
CA ARG A 9 -12.86 7.11 6.30
C ARG A 9 -12.24 8.21 7.15
N LEU A 10 -12.67 9.46 6.96
CA LEU A 10 -12.21 10.59 7.77
C LEU A 10 -12.61 10.38 9.23
N LEU A 11 -13.85 9.97 9.46
CA LEU A 11 -14.40 9.74 10.81
C LEU A 11 -13.66 8.59 11.50
N VAL A 12 -13.41 7.48 10.78
CA VAL A 12 -12.61 6.36 11.29
C VAL A 12 -11.17 6.79 11.57
N ALA A 13 -10.54 7.55 10.67
CA ALA A 13 -9.17 8.04 10.88
C ALA A 13 -9.07 8.97 12.10
N VAL A 14 -10.02 9.91 12.24
CA VAL A 14 -10.09 10.82 13.40
C VAL A 14 -10.39 10.04 14.68
N ALA A 15 -11.32 9.08 14.65
CA ALA A 15 -11.64 8.25 15.81
C ALA A 15 -10.44 7.37 16.23
N LEU A 16 -9.69 6.82 15.28
CA LEU A 16 -8.46 6.07 15.55
C LEU A 16 -7.36 6.97 16.11
N LEU A 17 -7.12 8.14 15.50
CA LEU A 17 -6.12 9.09 16.01
C LEU A 17 -6.48 9.61 17.40
N TYR A 18 -7.76 9.90 17.64
CA TYR A 18 -8.28 10.27 18.95
C TYR A 18 -8.15 9.11 19.96
N GLY A 19 -8.47 7.90 19.54
CA GLY A 19 -8.32 6.68 20.32
C GLY A 19 -6.86 6.44 20.72
N ILE A 20 -5.93 6.53 19.76
CA ILE A 20 -4.50 6.41 20.00
C ILE A 20 -4.02 7.49 20.97
N GLY A 21 -4.36 8.76 20.70
CA GLY A 21 -3.93 9.90 21.51
C GLY A 21 -4.52 9.93 22.93
N ARG A 22 -5.60 9.20 23.17
CA ARG A 22 -6.26 9.15 24.48
C ARG A 22 -6.03 7.85 25.25
N TRP A 23 -5.81 6.73 24.57
CA TRP A 23 -5.73 5.40 25.19
C TRP A 23 -4.38 4.70 25.04
N ILE A 24 -3.56 5.08 24.05
CA ILE A 24 -2.32 4.37 23.73
C ILE A 24 -1.08 5.20 24.03
N ALA A 25 -1.05 6.46 23.62
CA ALA A 25 0.12 7.32 23.83
C ALA A 25 -0.29 8.79 23.94
N SER A 26 0.17 9.44 25.00
CA SER A 26 0.09 10.89 25.14
C SER A 26 0.97 11.59 24.09
N PRO A 27 0.64 12.83 23.67
CA PRO A 27 1.46 13.58 22.72
C PRO A 27 2.93 13.74 23.18
N THR A 28 3.17 13.81 24.49
CA THR A 28 4.50 13.88 25.10
C THR A 28 5.26 12.57 24.95
N GLU A 29 4.62 11.42 25.16
CA GLU A 29 5.27 10.11 24.97
C GLU A 29 5.66 9.87 23.50
N LEU A 30 4.86 10.35 22.54
CA LEU A 30 5.21 10.28 21.12
C LEU A 30 6.44 11.14 20.79
N LEU A 31 6.53 12.34 21.38
CA LEU A 31 7.65 13.24 21.19
C LEU A 31 8.92 12.67 21.85
N ASP A 32 8.81 12.15 23.07
CA ASP A 32 9.91 11.50 23.78
C ASP A 32 10.39 10.26 23.03
N ALA A 33 9.48 9.45 22.48
CA ALA A 33 9.82 8.31 21.64
C ALA A 33 10.58 8.75 20.37
N ALA A 34 10.14 9.81 19.71
CA ALA A 34 10.83 10.37 18.54
C ALA A 34 12.22 10.91 18.89
N MET A 35 12.38 11.56 20.05
CA MET A 35 13.66 12.07 20.53
C MET A 35 14.60 10.96 21.01
N SER A 36 14.07 9.85 21.52
CA SER A 36 14.83 8.67 21.93
C SER A 36 15.20 7.74 20.77
N ALA A 37 14.69 8.01 19.56
CA ALA A 37 14.90 7.15 18.41
C ALA A 37 16.39 7.10 18.05
N GLN A 38 16.95 5.89 18.03
CA GLN A 38 18.37 5.72 17.78
C GLN A 38 18.69 6.03 16.30
N PRO A 39 19.64 6.95 16.00
CA PRO A 39 19.93 7.38 14.64
C PRO A 39 20.29 6.24 13.68
N ARG A 40 20.92 5.18 14.18
CA ARG A 40 21.28 3.99 13.39
C ARG A 40 20.08 3.34 12.71
N TRP A 41 18.95 3.23 13.41
CA TRP A 41 17.74 2.60 12.87
C TRP A 41 17.01 3.52 11.91
N LEU A 42 17.00 4.83 12.20
CA LEU A 42 16.47 5.85 11.29
C LEU A 42 17.25 5.88 9.97
N LEU A 43 18.59 5.83 10.04
CA LEU A 43 19.44 5.77 8.85
C LEU A 43 19.22 4.48 8.05
N LEU A 44 19.07 3.34 8.73
CA LEU A 44 18.76 2.08 8.05
C LEU A 44 17.40 2.13 7.34
N ALA A 45 16.37 2.67 7.99
CA ALA A 45 15.05 2.84 7.40
C ALA A 45 15.08 3.83 6.21
N ALA A 46 15.80 4.94 6.36
CA ALA A 46 16.02 5.92 5.31
C ALA A 46 16.78 5.32 4.12
N ALA A 47 17.77 4.46 4.37
CA ALA A 47 18.54 3.76 3.33
C ALA A 47 17.75 2.64 2.63
N LEU A 48 16.85 1.96 3.35
CA LEU A 48 15.96 0.95 2.75
C LEU A 48 14.86 1.55 1.88
N SER A 49 14.46 2.79 2.14
CA SER A 49 13.44 3.50 1.36
C SER A 49 13.77 3.62 -0.15
N PRO A 50 14.96 4.10 -0.58
CA PRO A 50 15.33 4.12 -1.98
C PRO A 50 15.50 2.72 -2.56
N VAL A 51 15.92 1.72 -1.78
CA VAL A 51 15.96 0.32 -2.26
C VAL A 51 14.56 -0.16 -2.66
N GLY A 52 13.55 0.09 -1.81
CA GLY A 52 12.16 -0.23 -2.13
C GLY A 52 11.66 0.51 -3.39
N LEU A 53 12.02 1.78 -3.53
CA LEU A 53 11.68 2.58 -4.71
C LEU A 53 12.32 2.03 -6.00
N LEU A 54 13.60 1.65 -5.94
CA LEU A 54 14.35 1.08 -7.06
C LEU A 54 13.76 -0.27 -7.48
N LEU A 55 13.41 -1.14 -6.54
CA LEU A 55 12.73 -2.41 -6.82
C LEU A 55 11.38 -2.16 -7.51
N GLN A 56 10.64 -1.18 -7.03
CA GLN A 56 9.34 -0.83 -7.60
C GLN A 56 9.46 -0.26 -9.02
N TRP A 57 10.46 0.60 -9.26
CA TRP A 57 10.79 1.08 -10.60
C TRP A 57 11.23 -0.06 -11.52
N TRP A 58 12.15 -0.91 -11.09
CA TRP A 58 12.68 -2.02 -11.88
C TRP A 58 11.56 -2.98 -12.30
N LYS A 59 10.68 -3.35 -11.36
CA LYS A 59 9.51 -4.18 -11.64
C LYS A 59 8.57 -3.53 -12.65
N TRP A 60 8.24 -2.25 -12.43
CA TRP A 60 7.35 -1.50 -13.33
C TRP A 60 7.94 -1.36 -14.74
N ARG A 61 9.25 -1.11 -14.81
CA ARG A 61 10.02 -1.02 -16.05
C ARG A 61 9.96 -2.32 -16.84
N ARG A 62 10.18 -3.48 -16.21
CA ARG A 62 10.02 -4.79 -16.88
C ARG A 62 8.61 -4.97 -17.42
N LEU A 63 7.60 -4.75 -16.57
CA LEU A 63 6.20 -4.96 -16.92
C LEU A 63 5.76 -4.09 -18.11
N LEU A 64 6.20 -2.83 -18.15
CA LEU A 64 5.94 -1.93 -19.28
C LEU A 64 6.72 -2.32 -20.53
N ARG A 65 8.01 -2.66 -20.42
CA ARG A 65 8.80 -3.05 -21.60
C ARG A 65 8.28 -4.31 -22.27
N ASP A 66 7.82 -5.28 -21.49
CA ASP A 66 7.27 -6.54 -22.01
C ASP A 66 5.91 -6.33 -22.69
N SER A 67 5.12 -5.35 -22.23
CA SER A 67 3.77 -5.08 -22.76
C SER A 67 3.71 -3.96 -23.81
N MET A 68 4.66 -3.02 -23.76
CA MET A 68 4.71 -1.75 -24.50
C MET A 68 6.18 -1.35 -24.77
N PRO A 69 6.88 -2.05 -25.68
CA PRO A 69 8.31 -1.85 -25.93
C PRO A 69 8.66 -0.43 -26.44
N GLN A 70 7.69 0.31 -26.97
CA GLN A 70 7.84 1.68 -27.46
C GLN A 70 8.01 2.75 -26.35
N VAL A 71 7.82 2.41 -25.07
CA VAL A 71 7.87 3.38 -23.97
C VAL A 71 9.32 3.63 -23.52
N GLY A 72 9.75 4.90 -23.53
CA GLY A 72 11.09 5.30 -23.10
C GLY A 72 11.26 5.33 -21.57
N GLU A 73 12.51 5.32 -21.09
CA GLU A 73 12.84 5.36 -19.64
C GLU A 73 12.24 6.57 -18.91
N GLY A 74 12.27 7.74 -19.55
CA GLY A 74 11.71 8.97 -18.98
C GLY A 74 10.20 8.86 -18.76
N ASP A 75 9.48 8.21 -19.67
CA ASP A 75 8.04 7.99 -19.57
C ASP A 75 7.70 6.95 -18.50
N ILE A 76 8.54 5.92 -18.32
CA ILE A 76 8.40 4.94 -17.24
C ILE A 76 8.52 5.61 -15.87
N LEU A 77 9.54 6.48 -15.70
CA LEU A 77 9.74 7.24 -14.46
C LEU A 77 8.59 8.23 -14.23
N ARG A 78 8.19 9.00 -15.25
CA ARG A 78 7.04 9.92 -15.17
C ARG A 78 5.75 9.18 -14.79
N SER A 79 5.49 8.04 -15.41
CA SER A 79 4.37 7.15 -15.09
C SER A 79 4.41 6.70 -13.63
N LEU A 80 5.57 6.24 -13.15
CA LEU A 80 5.74 5.77 -11.77
C LEU A 80 5.48 6.89 -10.75
N PHE A 81 6.10 8.06 -10.94
CA PHE A 81 5.96 9.19 -10.02
C PHE A 81 4.57 9.85 -10.09
N ALA A 82 3.94 9.90 -11.27
CA ALA A 82 2.53 10.31 -11.38
C ALA A 82 1.63 9.39 -10.56
N GLY A 83 1.87 8.07 -10.63
CA GLY A 83 1.19 7.09 -9.78
C GLY A 83 1.42 7.32 -8.29
N PHE A 84 2.66 7.61 -7.87
CA PHE A 84 2.94 7.92 -6.46
C PHE A 84 2.27 9.21 -5.98
N GLY A 85 2.31 10.27 -6.77
CA GLY A 85 1.67 11.54 -6.43
C GLY A 85 0.16 11.37 -6.25
N LEU A 86 -0.49 10.65 -7.17
CA LEU A 86 -1.90 10.30 -7.03
C LEU A 86 -2.12 9.35 -5.84
N GLY A 87 -1.20 8.42 -5.60
CA GLY A 87 -1.23 7.50 -4.45
C GLY A 87 -1.19 8.20 -3.10
N LEU A 88 -0.40 9.26 -2.96
CA LEU A 88 -0.31 10.09 -1.75
C LEU A 88 -1.64 10.80 -1.44
N LEU A 89 -2.35 11.24 -2.48
CA LEU A 89 -3.61 11.97 -2.35
C LEU A 89 -4.84 11.06 -2.24
N THR A 90 -4.67 9.75 -2.41
CA THR A 90 -5.79 8.81 -2.48
C THR A 90 -5.80 7.80 -1.34
N PRO A 91 -6.97 7.51 -0.75
CA PRO A 91 -7.09 6.56 0.34
C PRO A 91 -6.68 5.15 -0.10
N GLY A 92 -5.91 4.46 0.73
CA GLY A 92 -5.37 3.14 0.42
C GLY A 92 -4.38 3.13 -0.75
N ARG A 93 -3.82 4.29 -1.13
CA ARG A 93 -2.91 4.47 -2.27
C ARG A 93 -3.49 4.01 -3.61
N LEU A 94 -4.81 4.05 -3.77
CA LEU A 94 -5.52 3.65 -5.00
C LEU A 94 -5.09 4.45 -6.24
N GLY A 95 -4.57 5.66 -6.05
CA GLY A 95 -4.04 6.53 -7.10
C GLY A 95 -2.80 5.99 -7.79
N GLU A 96 -2.15 4.96 -7.24
CA GLU A 96 -1.08 4.24 -7.96
C GLU A 96 -1.60 3.41 -9.14
N LEU A 97 -2.92 3.21 -9.24
CA LEU A 97 -3.57 2.76 -10.48
C LEU A 97 -3.43 3.82 -11.60
N GLY A 98 -3.35 5.10 -11.22
CA GLY A 98 -3.18 6.24 -12.11
C GLY A 98 -1.82 6.34 -12.80
N ARG A 99 -0.95 5.32 -12.72
CA ARG A 99 0.32 5.26 -13.47
C ARG A 99 0.14 5.46 -14.97
N GLY A 100 -1.02 5.10 -15.52
CA GLY A 100 -1.36 5.38 -16.92
C GLY A 100 -1.47 6.88 -17.26
N ALA A 101 -1.74 7.76 -16.28
CA ALA A 101 -1.83 9.20 -16.52
C ALA A 101 -0.48 9.83 -16.89
N GLY A 102 0.63 9.26 -16.44
CA GLY A 102 1.98 9.73 -16.77
C GLY A 102 2.52 9.24 -18.12
N LEU A 103 1.73 8.49 -18.91
CA LEU A 103 2.11 8.02 -20.25
C LEU A 103 1.42 8.83 -21.36
N PRO A 104 2.10 9.06 -22.49
CA PRO A 104 1.54 9.78 -23.63
C PRO A 104 0.52 8.95 -24.43
N LYS A 105 0.69 7.62 -24.50
CA LYS A 105 -0.20 6.68 -25.22
C LYS A 105 -0.52 5.47 -24.35
N ASP A 106 -1.54 4.69 -24.74
CA ASP A 106 -1.93 3.42 -24.11
C ASP A 106 -2.26 3.48 -22.60
N ARG A 107 -2.75 4.64 -22.14
CA ARG A 107 -3.04 4.94 -20.72
C ARG A 107 -3.94 3.89 -20.04
N ARG A 108 -4.95 3.38 -20.76
CA ARG A 108 -5.88 2.35 -20.24
C ARG A 108 -5.16 1.04 -19.95
N ARG A 109 -4.32 0.58 -20.89
CA ARG A 109 -3.55 -0.67 -20.74
C ARG A 109 -2.52 -0.54 -19.63
N ALA A 110 -1.88 0.62 -19.49
CA ALA A 110 -0.95 0.89 -18.39
C ALA A 110 -1.66 0.93 -17.02
N THR A 111 -2.86 1.52 -16.96
CA THR A 111 -3.69 1.54 -15.74
C THR A 111 -4.11 0.11 -15.33
N ALA A 112 -4.51 -0.72 -16.30
CA ALA A 112 -4.85 -2.12 -16.06
C ALA A 112 -3.63 -2.93 -15.56
N LEU A 113 -2.46 -2.74 -16.18
CA LEU A 113 -1.20 -3.34 -15.76
C LEU A 113 -0.81 -2.91 -14.33
N ALA A 114 -0.98 -1.64 -13.99
CA ALA A 114 -0.76 -1.13 -12.64
C ALA A 114 -1.72 -1.77 -11.62
N GLY A 115 -2.98 -2.01 -12.01
CA GLY A 115 -3.94 -2.74 -11.20
C GLY A 115 -3.53 -4.19 -10.96
N ALA A 116 -3.12 -4.90 -12.00
CA ALA A 116 -2.62 -6.28 -11.87
C ALA A 116 -1.37 -6.34 -10.97
N ASP A 117 -0.41 -5.44 -11.18
CA ASP A 117 0.78 -5.32 -10.34
C ASP A 117 0.44 -5.13 -8.86
N ARG A 118 -0.60 -4.32 -8.58
CA ARG A 118 -1.06 -4.03 -7.22
C ARG A 118 -1.74 -5.21 -6.55
N LEU A 119 -2.63 -5.90 -7.25
CA LEU A 119 -3.33 -7.06 -6.72
C LEU A 119 -2.33 -8.18 -6.40
N LEU A 120 -1.38 -8.43 -7.29
CA LEU A 120 -0.32 -9.42 -7.08
C LEU A 120 0.59 -9.03 -5.92
N SER A 121 1.08 -7.79 -5.88
CA SER A 121 1.95 -7.33 -4.80
C SER A 121 1.25 -7.36 -3.46
N GLY A 122 0.01 -6.88 -3.40
CA GLY A 122 -0.81 -6.90 -2.19
C GLY A 122 -1.10 -8.33 -1.72
N GLY A 123 -1.44 -9.23 -2.65
CA GLY A 123 -1.63 -10.65 -2.35
C GLY A 123 -0.38 -11.30 -1.77
N ILE A 124 0.79 -11.07 -2.39
CA ILE A 124 2.07 -11.59 -1.88
C ILE A 124 2.38 -11.02 -0.49
N THR A 125 2.20 -9.71 -0.28
CA THR A 125 2.42 -9.08 1.03
C THR A 125 1.49 -9.65 2.10
N LEU A 126 0.21 -9.90 1.77
CA LEU A 126 -0.74 -10.51 2.71
C LEU A 126 -0.36 -11.95 3.04
N LEU A 127 0.04 -12.75 2.05
CA LEU A 127 0.47 -14.13 2.26
C LEU A 127 1.71 -14.20 3.16
N ILE A 128 2.75 -13.41 2.85
CA ILE A 128 3.97 -13.36 3.66
C ILE A 128 3.65 -12.83 5.06
N GLY A 129 2.85 -11.78 5.17
CA GLY A 129 2.44 -11.22 6.47
C GLY A 129 1.70 -12.23 7.33
N LEU A 130 0.81 -13.03 6.74
CA LEU A 130 0.08 -14.10 7.43
C LEU A 130 1.01 -15.22 7.89
N LEU A 131 1.97 -15.63 7.06
CA LEU A 131 2.98 -16.62 7.43
C LEU A 131 3.83 -16.12 8.60
N CYS A 132 4.32 -14.88 8.55
CA CYS A 132 5.06 -14.29 9.67
C CYS A 132 4.22 -14.20 10.94
N ALA A 133 2.95 -13.75 10.83
CA ALA A 133 2.04 -13.68 11.96
C ALA A 133 1.77 -15.06 12.60
N SER A 134 1.68 -16.11 11.78
CA SER A 134 1.50 -17.49 12.26
C SER A 134 2.67 -18.00 13.08
N TYR A 135 3.88 -17.52 12.78
CA TYR A 135 5.09 -17.85 13.54
C TYR A 135 5.17 -17.05 14.85
N THR A 136 4.87 -15.74 14.82
CA THR A 136 5.04 -14.86 15.99
C THR A 136 3.89 -14.96 17.01
N ALA A 137 2.66 -15.17 16.55
CA ALA A 137 1.47 -15.22 17.41
C ALA A 137 0.44 -16.22 16.85
N PRO A 138 0.63 -17.53 17.07
CA PRO A 138 -0.19 -18.57 16.43
C PRO A 138 -1.69 -18.47 16.75
N SER A 139 -2.05 -17.97 17.95
CA SER A 139 -3.44 -17.73 18.34
C SER A 139 -4.12 -16.65 17.49
N LEU A 140 -3.42 -15.56 17.17
CA LEU A 140 -3.93 -14.44 16.37
C LEU A 140 -4.03 -14.79 14.87
N ALA A 141 -3.12 -15.61 14.37
CA ALA A 141 -3.15 -16.09 12.99
C ALA A 141 -4.38 -16.98 12.71
N LEU A 142 -4.78 -17.82 13.67
CA LEU A 142 -6.01 -18.62 13.57
C LEU A 142 -7.27 -17.74 13.48
N TRP A 143 -7.32 -16.62 14.22
CA TRP A 143 -8.42 -15.65 14.12
C TRP A 143 -8.44 -14.95 12.77
N CYS A 144 -7.30 -14.51 12.23
CA CYS A 144 -7.23 -13.88 10.91
C CYS A 144 -7.63 -14.82 9.77
N VAL A 145 -7.17 -16.08 9.79
CA VAL A 145 -7.61 -17.12 8.83
C VAL A 145 -9.10 -17.41 9.00
N GLY A 146 -9.60 -17.50 10.24
CA GLY A 146 -11.00 -17.71 10.54
C GLY A 146 -11.91 -16.60 10.01
N VAL A 147 -11.52 -15.33 10.17
CA VAL A 147 -12.31 -14.17 9.70
C VAL A 147 -12.30 -14.07 8.17
N ILE A 148 -11.17 -14.31 7.52
CA ILE A 148 -11.06 -14.33 6.04
C ILE A 148 -11.85 -15.52 5.46
N GLY A 149 -11.76 -16.70 6.09
CA GLY A 149 -12.52 -17.89 5.71
C GLY A 149 -14.04 -17.70 5.90
N ALA A 150 -14.47 -17.12 7.02
CA ALA A 150 -15.88 -16.87 7.32
C ALA A 150 -16.50 -15.81 6.38
N SER A 151 -15.74 -14.77 6.00
CA SER A 151 -16.20 -13.80 5.02
C SER A 151 -16.28 -14.39 3.60
N GLY A 152 -15.42 -15.35 3.25
CA GLY A 152 -15.52 -16.13 2.03
C GLY A 152 -16.73 -17.06 1.97
N THR A 153 -17.07 -17.75 3.07
CA THR A 153 -18.24 -18.64 3.14
C THR A 153 -19.56 -17.87 3.17
N LEU A 154 -19.60 -16.70 3.80
CA LEU A 154 -20.77 -15.80 3.74
C LEU A 154 -21.02 -15.26 2.33
N LEU A 155 -19.97 -14.96 1.56
CA LEU A 155 -20.09 -14.56 0.14
C LEU A 155 -20.51 -15.72 -0.78
N TRP A 156 -20.23 -16.97 -0.39
CA TRP A 156 -20.65 -18.16 -1.13
C TRP A 156 -22.10 -18.56 -0.82
N CYS A 157 -22.56 -18.40 0.43
CA CYS A 157 -23.96 -18.63 0.81
C CYS A 157 -24.93 -17.51 0.38
N ALA A 158 -24.42 -16.33 0.02
CA ALA A 158 -25.20 -15.20 -0.47
C ALA A 158 -25.36 -15.16 -2.01
N ARG A 159 -24.89 -16.20 -2.72
CA ARG A 159 -25.12 -16.44 -4.15
C ARG A 159 -26.11 -17.58 -4.34
#